data_AF-A0A7X2FR81-F1
#
_entry.id   AF-A0A7X2FR81-F1
#
_cell.length_a   1.000
_cell.length_b   1.000
_cell.length_c   1.000
_cell.angle_alpha   90.00
_cell.angle_beta   90.00
_cell.angle_gamma   90.00
#
_symmetry.space_group_name_H-M   'P 1'
#
loop_
_entity.id
_entity.type
_entity.pdbx_description
1 polymer ?
#
loop_
_entity_poly.entity_id
_entity_poly.type
_entity_poly.pdbx_seq_one_letter_code
_entity_poly.pdbx_strand_id
1 'polypeptide(L)'
;MPEDGTDIRDRPVLVADISESTATLQTVRRLKADVVERLYRSGTLDSIQRTAACEIREVWMALSRGLFAASRFGSQSPVSTRGRRSFRQPFDRLSDRQHRLFETRYRLWNVEVSRTKVGGCRTLAGLVHEIVIDNRGPRQIDRAWRLRNGSARDHLCDALDLYASYAFASEKMN
;
A
#
# COMPACT_ATOMS: atom_id res chain seq x y z
N MET A 1 8.19 -50.90 -52.43
CA MET A 1 7.27 -50.83 -53.59
C MET A 1 6.04 -51.65 -53.23
N PRO A 2 4.79 -51.15 -53.25
CA PRO A 2 4.21 -49.78 -53.32
C PRO A 2 3.57 -49.36 -51.95
N GLU A 3 3.39 -48.10 -51.54
CA GLU A 3 2.62 -46.93 -52.05
C GLU A 3 1.09 -47.05 -51.92
N ASP A 4 0.54 -46.38 -50.89
CA ASP A 4 -0.74 -45.65 -50.90
C ASP A 4 -0.84 -44.90 -49.53
N GLY A 5 -1.06 -43.60 -49.40
CA GLY A 5 -1.74 -42.70 -50.32
C GLY A 5 -2.95 -42.10 -49.61
N THR A 6 -2.76 -41.23 -48.61
CA THR A 6 -3.84 -40.29 -48.24
C THR A 6 -3.28 -38.98 -47.70
N ASP A 7 -3.37 -38.01 -48.60
CA ASP A 7 -3.14 -36.59 -48.47
C ASP A 7 -4.22 -35.96 -47.57
N ILE A 8 -3.81 -35.27 -46.51
CA ILE A 8 -4.65 -34.29 -45.79
C ILE A 8 -3.83 -33.01 -45.66
N ARG A 9 -3.60 -32.36 -46.79
CA ARG A 9 -3.34 -30.92 -46.86
C ARG A 9 -4.67 -30.20 -46.88
N ASP A 10 -5.08 -29.69 -45.72
CA ASP A 10 -5.78 -28.40 -45.59
C ASP A 10 -6.20 -28.14 -44.14
N ARG A 11 -5.36 -27.41 -43.40
CA ARG A 11 -5.88 -26.39 -42.49
C ARG A 11 -4.81 -25.36 -42.11
N PRO A 12 -5.14 -24.06 -42.21
CA PRO A 12 -4.17 -22.98 -42.11
C PRO A 12 -3.81 -22.63 -40.66
N VAL A 13 -2.50 -22.38 -40.49
CA VAL A 13 -1.86 -21.29 -39.74
C VAL A 13 -2.66 -20.66 -38.59
N LEU A 14 -2.19 -20.90 -37.35
CA LEU A 14 -2.15 -19.85 -36.32
C LEU A 14 -0.73 -19.83 -35.72
N VAL A 15 0.12 -19.03 -36.37
CA VAL A 15 1.26 -18.39 -35.71
C VAL A 15 0.64 -17.37 -34.74
N ALA A 16 0.65 -17.68 -33.45
CA ALA A 16 0.56 -16.70 -32.38
C ALA A 16 1.88 -16.85 -31.58
N ASP A 17 2.95 -16.26 -32.09
CA ASP A 17 3.38 -14.94 -31.62
C ASP A 17 3.60 -14.95 -30.09
N ILE A 18 4.62 -15.70 -29.65
CA ILE A 18 5.21 -15.54 -28.32
C ILE A 18 6.12 -14.32 -28.39
N SER A 19 5.52 -13.16 -28.65
CA SER A 19 6.17 -11.86 -28.59
C SER A 19 5.38 -10.96 -27.65
N GLU A 20 5.15 -11.38 -26.40
CA GLU A 20 4.55 -10.50 -25.41
C GLU A 20 4.93 -10.86 -23.97
N SER A 21 6.21 -10.68 -23.65
CA SER A 21 6.64 -10.37 -22.28
C SER A 21 7.86 -9.45 -22.29
N THR A 22 7.76 -8.39 -23.08
CA THR A 22 8.54 -7.16 -22.90
C THR A 22 7.94 -6.26 -21.80
N ALA A 23 6.82 -6.68 -21.18
CA ALA A 23 6.24 -6.07 -19.99
C ALA A 23 7.05 -6.29 -18.69
N THR A 24 8.19 -6.97 -18.75
CA THR A 24 8.86 -7.54 -17.57
C THR A 24 10.04 -6.69 -17.05
N LEU A 25 10.50 -5.67 -17.77
CA LEU A 25 11.61 -4.80 -17.32
C LEU A 25 11.24 -3.33 -17.11
N GLN A 26 10.29 -2.78 -17.88
CA GLN A 26 9.79 -1.42 -17.63
C GLN A 26 8.93 -1.35 -16.36
N THR A 27 8.18 -2.41 -16.04
CA THR A 27 7.40 -2.51 -14.79
C THR A 27 8.32 -2.61 -13.56
N VAL A 28 9.47 -3.28 -13.71
CA VAL A 28 10.51 -3.39 -12.68
C VAL A 28 11.27 -2.07 -12.50
N ARG A 29 11.55 -1.33 -13.58
CA ARG A 29 12.19 0.00 -13.52
C ARG A 29 11.30 1.11 -12.94
N ARG A 30 9.99 0.87 -12.78
CA ARG A 30 9.02 1.85 -12.22
C ARG A 30 8.50 1.52 -10.82
N LEU A 31 8.87 0.37 -10.26
CA LEU A 31 8.70 0.08 -8.84
C LEU A 31 9.72 0.92 -8.07
N LYS A 32 9.37 2.17 -7.76
CA LYS A 32 10.11 2.96 -6.77
C LYS A 32 10.29 2.08 -5.54
N ALA A 33 11.54 1.84 -5.14
CA ALA A 33 11.87 1.07 -3.94
C ALA A 33 10.99 1.58 -2.77
N ASP A 34 10.30 0.66 -2.10
CA ASP A 34 9.43 1.00 -0.97
C ASP A 34 10.24 1.80 0.06
N VAL A 35 9.79 3.02 0.32
CA VAL A 35 10.47 3.96 1.19
C VAL A 35 10.56 3.40 2.61
N VAL A 36 9.53 2.71 3.09
CA VAL A 36 9.52 2.10 4.42
C VAL A 36 10.60 1.01 4.50
N GLU A 37 10.66 0.13 3.50
CA GLU A 37 11.67 -0.94 3.44
C GLU A 37 13.09 -0.37 3.33
N ARG A 38 13.27 0.70 2.55
CA ARG A 38 14.56 1.39 2.44
C ARG A 38 14.98 2.02 3.77
N LEU A 39 14.06 2.64 4.49
CA LEU A 39 14.34 3.25 5.80
C LEU A 39 14.69 2.18 6.84
N TYR A 40 14.00 1.04 6.84
CA TYR A 40 14.32 -0.10 7.69
C TYR A 40 15.71 -0.67 7.40
N ARG A 41 16.04 -0.94 6.13
CA ARG A 41 17.37 -1.45 5.74
C ARG A 41 18.51 -0.50 6.08
N SER A 42 18.23 0.81 6.11
CA SER A 42 19.22 1.82 6.52
C SER A 42 19.37 1.97 8.05
N GLY A 43 18.60 1.24 8.85
CA GLY A 43 18.58 1.37 10.31
C GLY A 43 17.89 2.64 10.82
N THR A 44 17.19 3.37 9.94
CA THR A 44 16.42 4.56 10.34
C THR A 44 15.12 4.19 11.03
N LEU A 45 14.45 3.15 10.53
CA LEU A 45 13.30 2.55 11.19
C LEU A 45 13.73 1.23 11.82
N ASP A 46 13.24 0.95 13.01
CA ASP A 46 13.39 -0.37 13.61
C ASP A 46 12.31 -1.35 13.09
N SER A 47 12.34 -2.58 13.60
CA SER A 47 11.39 -3.63 13.20
C SER A 47 9.95 -3.37 13.67
N ILE A 48 9.77 -2.69 14.80
CA ILE A 48 8.46 -2.38 15.39
C ILE A 48 7.80 -1.28 14.56
N GLN A 49 8.53 -0.21 14.26
CA GLN A 49 8.09 0.89 13.42
C GLN A 49 7.78 0.43 11.99
N ARG A 50 8.59 -0.47 11.41
CA ARG A 50 8.29 -1.10 10.12
C ARG A 50 6.97 -1.86 10.18
N THR A 51 6.74 -2.64 11.22
CA THR A 51 5.50 -3.40 11.41
C THR A 51 4.30 -2.45 11.55
N ALA A 52 4.42 -1.40 12.36
CA ALA A 52 3.40 -0.35 12.50
C ALA A 52 3.06 0.30 11.15
N ALA A 53 4.07 0.65 10.34
CA ALA A 53 3.86 1.22 9.02
C ALA A 53 3.12 0.24 8.07
N CYS A 54 3.44 -1.05 8.14
CA CYS A 54 2.73 -2.08 7.38
C CYS A 54 1.27 -2.23 7.83
N GLU A 55 0.98 -2.23 9.13
CA GLU A 55 -0.38 -2.32 9.67
C GLU A 55 -1.22 -1.08 9.31
N ILE A 56 -0.66 0.12 9.43
CA ILE A 56 -1.27 1.38 8.98
C ILE A 56 -1.62 1.29 7.49
N ARG A 57 -0.67 0.85 6.67
CA ARG A 57 -0.86 0.69 5.23
C ARG A 57 -1.96 -0.30 4.92
N GLU A 58 -2.01 -1.43 5.61
CA GLU A 58 -3.02 -2.46 5.45
C GLU A 58 -4.42 -1.94 5.77
N VAL A 59 -4.60 -1.32 6.94
CA VAL A 59 -5.89 -0.75 7.37
C VAL A 59 -6.33 0.35 6.42
N TRP A 60 -5.44 1.27 6.04
CA TRP A 60 -5.76 2.34 5.10
C TRP A 60 -6.17 1.79 3.73
N MET A 61 -5.43 0.81 3.20
CA MET A 61 -5.79 0.16 1.94
C MET A 61 -7.15 -0.47 2.03
N ALA A 62 -7.47 -1.18 3.13
CA ALA A 62 -8.75 -1.83 3.33
C ALA A 62 -9.92 -0.82 3.39
N LEU A 63 -9.75 0.28 4.12
CA LEU A 63 -10.73 1.37 4.22
C LEU A 63 -10.95 2.11 2.88
N SER A 64 -9.88 2.23 2.08
CA SER A 64 -9.93 2.95 0.79
C SER A 64 -10.40 2.09 -0.38
N ARG A 65 -10.41 0.75 -0.26
CA ARG A 65 -10.91 -0.15 -1.33
C ARG A 65 -12.34 0.23 -1.66
N GLY A 66 -12.63 0.53 -2.92
CA GLY A 66 -13.98 0.85 -3.42
C GLY A 66 -14.45 2.28 -3.20
N LEU A 67 -13.72 3.14 -2.46
CA LEU A 67 -14.00 4.59 -2.41
C LEU A 67 -13.48 5.33 -3.65
N PHE A 68 -12.43 4.78 -4.29
CA PHE A 68 -11.78 5.39 -5.47
C PHE A 68 -11.91 4.53 -6.73
N ALA A 69 -12.94 3.66 -6.82
CA ALA A 69 -13.13 2.70 -7.90
C ALA A 69 -13.18 3.31 -9.33
N ALA A 70 -13.27 4.64 -9.46
CA ALA A 70 -13.37 5.33 -10.74
C ALA A 70 -12.19 6.27 -11.10
N SER A 71 -11.30 6.64 -10.18
CA SER A 71 -10.32 7.72 -10.46
C SER A 71 -8.85 7.36 -10.31
N ARG A 72 -8.55 6.16 -9.79
CA ARG A 72 -7.17 5.65 -9.74
C ARG A 72 -7.20 4.25 -10.29
N PHE A 73 -6.75 4.08 -11.54
CA PHE A 73 -6.02 2.95 -12.09
C PHE A 73 -6.30 2.74 -13.59
N GLY A 74 -5.36 3.19 -14.41
CA GLY A 74 -5.06 2.57 -15.71
C GLY A 74 -4.30 1.25 -15.54
N SER A 75 -4.69 0.38 -14.61
CA SER A 75 -4.04 -0.92 -14.43
C SER A 75 -5.06 -2.01 -14.13
N GLN A 76 -5.26 -2.80 -15.18
CA GLN A 76 -5.79 -4.14 -15.24
C GLN A 76 -5.41 -4.97 -14.00
N SER A 77 -6.36 -5.10 -13.08
CA SER A 77 -6.48 -6.32 -12.27
C SER A 77 -7.97 -6.63 -12.24
N PRO A 78 -8.44 -7.74 -12.85
CA PRO A 78 -9.84 -8.10 -12.79
C PRO A 78 -10.10 -8.60 -11.36
N VAL A 79 -10.40 -7.66 -10.45
CA VAL A 79 -11.06 -8.02 -9.20
C VAL A 79 -12.39 -8.64 -9.64
N SER A 80 -12.49 -9.96 -9.58
CA SER A 80 -13.71 -10.66 -9.95
C SER A 80 -14.85 -10.03 -9.15
N THR A 81 -15.78 -9.41 -9.85
CA THR A 81 -17.05 -8.91 -9.32
C THR A 81 -17.94 -10.11 -8.97
N ARG A 82 -17.47 -10.96 -8.06
CA ARG A 82 -18.28 -12.01 -7.44
C ARG A 82 -19.25 -11.34 -6.48
N GLY A 83 -20.46 -11.12 -6.98
CA GLY A 83 -21.64 -10.77 -6.20
C GLY A 83 -21.62 -9.32 -5.68
N ARG A 84 -22.57 -8.52 -6.14
CA ARG A 84 -22.95 -7.25 -5.51
C ARG A 84 -23.47 -7.52 -4.09
N ARG A 85 -22.59 -7.81 -3.13
CA ARG A 85 -22.88 -7.40 -1.74
C ARG A 85 -22.76 -5.89 -1.74
N SER A 86 -23.91 -5.22 -1.63
CA SER A 86 -23.97 -3.78 -1.37
C SER A 86 -23.37 -3.54 0.02
N PHE A 87 -22.04 -3.48 0.09
CA PHE A 87 -21.32 -3.06 1.29
C PHE A 87 -21.75 -1.62 1.60
N ARG A 88 -22.64 -1.46 2.58
CA ARG A 88 -23.24 -0.18 2.95
C ARG A 88 -22.28 0.65 3.79
N GLN A 89 -21.38 0.01 4.53
CA GLN A 89 -20.41 0.68 5.39
C GLN A 89 -18.97 0.34 4.96
N PRO A 90 -18.02 1.30 5.04
CA PRO A 90 -16.60 1.04 4.79
C PRO A 90 -16.03 -0.10 5.66
N PHE A 91 -16.59 -0.29 6.85
CA PHE A 91 -16.19 -1.31 7.83
C PHE A 91 -16.55 -2.74 7.42
N ASP A 92 -17.58 -2.92 6.58
CA ASP A 92 -18.00 -4.24 6.09
C ASP A 92 -16.91 -4.89 5.20
N ARG A 93 -15.88 -4.13 4.83
CA ARG A 93 -14.76 -4.56 3.95
C ARG A 93 -13.52 -4.99 4.71
N LEU A 94 -13.49 -4.81 6.04
CA LEU A 94 -12.38 -5.21 6.88
C LEU A 94 -12.47 -6.70 7.20
N SER A 95 -11.36 -7.43 7.10
CA SER A 95 -11.28 -8.75 7.74
C SER A 95 -11.33 -8.61 9.26
N ASP A 96 -11.64 -9.68 10.01
CA ASP A 96 -11.66 -9.65 11.48
C ASP A 96 -10.34 -9.16 12.09
N ARG A 97 -9.21 -9.50 11.44
CA ARG A 97 -7.89 -8.98 11.84
C ARG A 97 -7.78 -7.47 11.61
N GLN A 98 -8.20 -6.98 10.43
CA GLN A 98 -8.15 -5.56 10.10
C GLN A 98 -9.11 -4.73 10.96
N HIS A 99 -10.28 -5.29 11.29
CA HIS A 99 -11.23 -4.67 12.19
C HIS A 99 -10.63 -4.51 13.60
N ARG A 100 -9.96 -5.55 14.11
CA ARG A 100 -9.23 -5.45 15.39
C ARG A 100 -8.14 -4.40 15.36
N LEU A 101 -7.27 -4.39 14.33
CA LEU A 101 -6.23 -3.37 14.16
C LEU A 101 -6.83 -1.96 14.06
N PHE A 102 -7.96 -1.83 13.38
CA PHE A 102 -8.67 -0.56 13.24
C PHE A 102 -9.15 -0.04 14.60
N GLU A 103 -9.95 -0.83 15.32
CA GLU A 103 -10.57 -0.40 16.59
C GLU A 103 -9.55 -0.20 17.70
N THR A 104 -8.58 -1.11 17.84
CA THR A 104 -7.67 -1.12 19.01
C THR A 104 -6.48 -0.15 18.85
N ARG A 105 -6.04 0.14 17.62
CA ARG A 105 -4.81 0.91 17.37
C ARG A 105 -5.05 2.08 16.44
N TYR A 106 -5.42 1.80 15.18
CA TYR A 106 -5.45 2.80 14.12
C TYR A 106 -6.40 3.95 14.41
N ARG A 107 -7.60 3.66 14.93
CA ARG A 107 -8.61 4.68 15.22
C ARG A 107 -8.12 5.68 16.26
N LEU A 108 -7.57 5.19 17.38
CA LEU A 108 -7.06 6.03 18.46
C LEU A 108 -5.86 6.85 17.98
N TRP A 109 -4.89 6.17 17.38
CA TRP A 109 -3.71 6.79 16.79
C TRP A 109 -4.07 7.90 15.79
N ASN A 110 -5.00 7.63 14.87
CA ASN A 110 -5.37 8.58 13.82
C ASN A 110 -6.01 9.85 14.39
N VAL A 111 -6.77 9.75 15.48
CA VAL A 111 -7.33 10.93 16.18
C VAL A 111 -6.21 11.82 16.73
N GLU A 112 -5.20 11.23 17.34
CA GLU A 112 -4.07 11.99 17.90
C GLU A 112 -3.20 12.61 16.82
N VAL A 113 -2.74 11.82 15.85
CA VAL A 113 -1.86 12.33 14.78
C VAL A 113 -2.56 13.31 13.83
N SER A 114 -3.90 13.27 13.74
CA SER A 114 -4.67 14.26 12.97
C SER A 114 -4.76 15.61 13.67
N ARG A 115 -4.63 15.65 15.00
CA ARG A 115 -4.61 16.88 15.79
C ARG A 115 -3.23 17.53 15.82
N THR A 116 -2.17 16.73 15.79
CA THR A 116 -0.78 17.22 15.79
C THR A 116 -0.43 17.95 14.49
N LYS A 117 0.00 19.20 14.61
CA LYS A 117 0.42 20.04 13.47
C LYS A 117 1.91 19.91 13.19
N VAL A 118 2.28 19.86 11.92
CA VAL A 118 3.66 19.80 11.41
C VAL A 118 3.81 20.87 10.33
N GLY A 119 4.89 21.65 10.37
CA GLY A 119 5.12 22.73 9.39
C GLY A 119 4.02 23.81 9.38
N GLY A 120 3.46 24.13 10.55
CA GLY A 120 2.47 25.18 10.74
C GLY A 120 1.02 24.78 10.45
N CYS A 121 0.72 24.23 9.27
CA CYS A 121 -0.67 23.96 8.86
C CYS A 121 -0.99 22.50 8.54
N ARG A 122 0.03 21.68 8.24
CA ARG A 122 -0.14 20.27 7.90
C ARG A 122 -0.31 19.43 9.15
N THR A 123 -0.84 18.21 9.00
CA THR A 123 -1.03 17.28 10.11
C THR A 123 0.03 16.19 10.07
N LEU A 124 0.36 15.64 11.23
CA LEU A 124 1.25 14.48 11.34
C LEU A 124 0.65 13.27 10.60
N ALA A 125 -0.67 13.08 10.67
CA ALA A 125 -1.38 12.08 9.86
C ALA A 125 -1.11 12.22 8.35
N GLY A 126 -1.14 13.46 7.84
CA GLY A 126 -0.85 13.73 6.43
C GLY A 126 0.59 13.38 6.05
N LEU A 127 1.54 13.57 6.97
CA LEU A 127 2.96 13.27 6.75
C LEU A 127 3.15 11.77 6.60
N VAL A 128 2.56 11.01 7.55
CA VAL A 128 2.59 9.55 7.54
C VAL A 128 1.90 9.03 6.27
N HIS A 129 0.77 9.61 5.85
CA HIS A 129 0.12 9.23 4.60
C HIS A 129 1.03 9.42 3.39
N GLU A 130 1.64 10.61 3.24
CA GLU A 130 2.51 10.88 2.09
C GLU A 130 3.72 9.92 2.03
N ILE A 131 4.27 9.53 3.18
CA ILE A 131 5.43 8.62 3.24
C ILE A 131 5.02 7.15 3.12
N VAL A 132 4.10 6.69 3.96
CA VAL A 132 3.74 5.27 4.10
C VAL A 132 2.79 4.80 2.99
N ILE A 133 1.85 5.65 2.59
CA ILE A 133 0.82 5.32 1.59
C ILE A 133 1.24 5.77 0.20
N ASP A 134 1.62 7.05 0.05
CA ASP A 134 2.01 7.60 -1.27
C ASP A 134 3.48 7.34 -1.61
N ASN A 135 4.22 6.63 -0.75
CA ASN A 135 5.60 6.21 -0.95
C ASN A 135 6.58 7.37 -1.27
N ARG A 136 6.39 8.54 -0.64
CA ARG A 136 7.28 9.69 -0.79
C ARG A 136 8.45 9.62 0.20
N GLY A 137 9.63 10.04 -0.25
CA GLY A 137 10.82 10.05 0.61
C GLY A 137 10.77 11.18 1.65
N PRO A 138 11.28 10.98 2.89
CA PRO A 138 11.27 12.03 3.93
C PRO A 138 11.89 13.36 3.47
N ARG A 139 12.99 13.32 2.71
CA ARG A 139 13.61 14.55 2.14
C ARG A 139 12.70 15.28 1.16
N GLN A 140 11.85 14.56 0.42
CA GLN A 140 10.88 15.19 -0.48
C GLN A 140 9.81 15.91 0.33
N ILE A 141 9.37 15.33 1.45
CA ILE A 141 8.43 15.93 2.39
C ILE A 141 9.04 17.14 3.07
N ASP A 142 10.27 17.04 3.61
CA ASP A 142 10.98 18.17 4.21
C ASP A 142 10.97 19.37 3.26
N ARG A 143 11.31 19.17 1.99
CA ARG A 143 11.29 20.22 0.98
C ARG A 143 9.87 20.71 0.66
N ALA A 144 8.93 19.81 0.44
CA ALA A 144 7.57 20.16 0.03
C ALA A 144 6.81 20.91 1.14
N TRP A 145 7.06 20.55 2.39
CA TRP A 145 6.40 21.09 3.58
C TRP A 145 7.26 22.17 4.27
N ARG A 146 8.43 22.51 3.71
CA ARG A 146 9.38 23.49 4.26
C ARG A 146 9.80 23.19 5.69
N LEU A 147 10.00 21.91 6.00
CA LEU A 147 10.52 21.47 7.30
C LEU A 147 12.04 21.59 7.32
N ARG A 148 12.61 21.63 8.53
CA ARG A 148 14.06 21.50 8.71
C ARG A 148 14.51 20.14 8.20
N ASN A 149 15.69 20.08 7.60
CA ASN A 149 16.25 18.84 7.07
C ASN A 149 16.26 17.73 8.14
N GLY A 150 15.62 16.61 7.84
CA GLY A 150 15.52 15.45 8.74
C GLY A 150 14.25 15.41 9.58
N SER A 151 13.52 16.52 9.74
CA SER A 151 12.36 16.58 10.63
C SER A 151 11.22 15.67 10.19
N ALA A 152 10.98 15.48 8.88
CA ALA A 152 9.95 14.55 8.42
C ALA A 152 10.24 13.10 8.82
N ARG A 153 11.52 12.72 8.88
CA ARG A 153 11.92 11.39 9.34
C ARG A 153 11.66 11.25 10.83
N ASP A 154 12.06 12.23 11.63
CA ASP A 154 11.92 12.16 13.08
C ASP A 154 10.42 12.13 13.46
N HIS A 155 9.59 12.97 12.84
CA HIS A 155 8.13 12.93 12.99
C HIS A 155 7.51 11.60 12.55
N LEU A 156 8.02 10.98 11.49
CA LEU A 156 7.56 9.65 11.07
C LEU A 156 7.85 8.62 12.16
N CYS A 157 9.06 8.60 12.72
CA CYS A 157 9.42 7.69 13.82
C CYS A 157 8.51 7.90 15.03
N ASP A 158 8.36 9.15 15.49
CA ASP A 158 7.48 9.49 16.62
C ASP A 158 6.04 9.00 16.41
N ALA A 159 5.51 9.18 15.19
CA ALA A 159 4.16 8.75 14.85
C ALA A 159 4.01 7.22 14.82
N LEU A 160 5.04 6.49 14.38
CA LEU A 160 5.03 5.02 14.34
C LEU A 160 5.21 4.43 15.74
N ASP A 161 6.03 5.05 16.58
CA ASP A 161 6.19 4.68 17.98
C ASP A 161 4.89 4.89 18.76
N LEU A 162 4.21 6.01 18.51
CA LEU A 162 2.88 6.26 19.06
C LEU A 162 1.88 5.16 18.64
N TYR A 163 1.88 4.77 17.36
CA TYR A 163 1.03 3.67 16.89
C TYR A 163 1.33 2.37 17.63
N ALA A 164 2.62 2.02 17.76
CA ALA A 164 3.07 0.82 18.44
C ALA A 164 2.71 0.83 19.94
N SER A 165 2.65 2.00 20.58
CA SER A 165 2.28 2.11 22.00
C SER A 165 0.87 1.57 22.30
N TYR A 166 -0.08 1.73 21.36
CA TYR A 166 -1.43 1.19 21.52
C TYR A 166 -1.48 -0.34 21.39
N ALA A 167 -0.50 -0.95 20.72
CA ALA A 167 -0.37 -2.40 20.69
C ALA A 167 -0.20 -2.95 22.11
N PHE A 168 0.75 -2.40 22.85
CA PHE A 168 1.06 -2.80 24.22
C PHE A 168 -0.06 -2.46 25.20
N ALA A 169 -0.79 -1.35 24.98
CA ALA A 169 -1.94 -1.00 25.81
C ALA A 169 -3.10 -2.00 25.62
N SER A 170 -3.36 -2.42 24.38
CA SER A 170 -4.42 -3.38 24.06
C SER A 170 -4.17 -4.79 24.60
N GLU A 171 -2.89 -5.18 24.74
CA GLU A 171 -2.50 -6.48 25.30
C GLU A 171 -2.68 -6.56 26.83
N LYS A 172 -2.63 -5.42 27.53
CA LYS A 172 -2.81 -5.38 29.00
C LYS A 172 -4.27 -5.38 29.45
N MET A 173 -5.21 -5.18 28.53
CA MET A 173 -6.65 -5.11 28.82
C MET A 173 -7.40 -6.41 28.53
N ASN A 174 -6.73 -7.42 27.97
CA ASN A 174 -7.24 -8.78 27.79
C ASN A 174 -6.60 -9.73 28.80
#